data_AF-A0A0R3ML74-F1
#
_entry.id   AF-A0A0R3ML74-F1
#
_cell.length_a   1.000
_cell.length_b   1.000
_cell.length_c   1.000
_cell.angle_alpha   90.00
_cell.angle_beta   90.00
_cell.angle_gamma   90.00
#
_symmetry.space_group_name_H-M   'P 1'
#
loop_
_entity.id
_entity.type
_entity.pdbx_description
1 polymer ?
#
loop_
_entity_poly.entity_id
_entity_poly.type
_entity_poly.pdbx_seq_one_letter_code
_entity_poly.pdbx_strand_id
1 'polypeptide(L)' 'MIEETFVRLRTHRHNVHRYRQLLKTMLTDAERQFIESRLLEEESAIETLAILEGASGSAEPGTA' A
#
# COMPACT_ATOMS: atom_id res chain seq x y z
N MET A 1 -8.30 -16.84 -0.98
CA MET A 1 -6.91 -16.33 -0.97
C MET A 1 -6.73 -15.14 -1.89
N ILE A 2 -7.11 -15.21 -3.18
CA ILE A 2 -7.03 -14.06 -4.11
C ILE A 2 -7.99 -12.91 -3.70
N GLU A 3 -9.24 -13.21 -3.34
CA GLU A 3 -10.20 -12.18 -2.89
C GLU A 3 -9.65 -11.32 -1.72
N GLU A 4 -8.94 -11.95 -0.79
CA GLU A 4 -8.42 -11.27 0.40
C GLU A 4 -7.24 -10.35 0.09
N THR A 5 -6.32 -10.77 -0.79
CA THR A 5 -5.21 -9.91 -1.24
C THR A 5 -5.73 -8.72 -2.04
N PHE A 6 -6.74 -8.92 -2.90
CA PHE A 6 -7.39 -7.84 -3.63
C PHE A 6 -8.14 -6.87 -2.71
N VAL A 7 -8.86 -7.38 -1.70
CA VAL A 7 -9.54 -6.53 -0.70
C VAL A 7 -8.53 -5.72 0.12
N ARG A 8 -7.41 -6.33 0.53
CA ARG A 8 -6.32 -5.63 1.24
C ARG A 8 -5.68 -4.57 0.35
N LEU A 9 -5.33 -4.89 -0.88
CA LEU A 9 -4.75 -3.95 -1.84
C LEU A 9 -5.68 -2.75 -2.10
N ARG A 10 -6.98 -3.01 -2.28
CA ARG A 10 -7.99 -1.94 -2.43
C ARG A 10 -8.07 -1.07 -1.19
N THR A 11 -8.02 -1.67 0.00
CA THR A 11 -8.07 -0.95 1.28
C THR A 11 -6.85 -0.03 1.44
N HIS A 12 -5.65 -0.54 1.21
CA HIS A 12 -4.43 0.26 1.29
C HIS A 12 -4.45 1.42 0.28
N ARG A 13 -4.87 1.17 -0.98
CA ARG A 13 -5.00 2.24 -1.99
C ARG A 13 -6.00 3.32 -1.58
N HIS A 14 -7.12 2.92 -0.95
CA HIS A 14 -8.10 3.87 -0.43
C HIS A 14 -7.53 4.70 0.73
N ASN A 15 -6.80 4.07 1.64
CA ASN A 15 -6.13 4.74 2.76
C ASN A 15 -5.09 5.76 2.26
N VAL A 16 -4.25 5.37 1.29
CA VAL A 16 -3.28 6.27 0.64
C VAL A 16 -3.98 7.49 0.03
N HIS A 17 -5.07 7.29 -0.71
CA HIS A 17 -5.83 8.40 -1.28
C HIS A 17 -6.38 9.33 -0.20
N ARG A 18 -6.97 8.76 0.86
CA ARG A 18 -7.52 9.51 1.99
C ARG A 18 -6.46 10.31 2.73
N TYR A 19 -5.30 9.72 3.02
CA TYR A 19 -4.18 10.39 3.69
C TYR A 19 -3.61 11.52 2.82
N ARG A 20 -3.49 11.33 1.50
CA ARG A 20 -3.12 12.42 0.57
C ARG A 20 -4.14 13.56 0.53
N GLN A 21 -5.43 13.30 0.73
CA GLN A 21 -6.44 14.35 0.85
C GLN A 21 -6.35 15.07 2.21
N LEU A 22 -6.13 14.32 3.30
CA LEU A 22 -5.94 14.89 4.64
C LEU A 22 -4.74 15.85 4.67
N LEU A 23 -3.63 15.52 4.01
CA LEU A 23 -2.45 16.39 3.92
C LEU A 23 -2.71 17.74 3.22
N LYS A 24 -3.82 17.87 2.48
CA LYS A 24 -4.25 19.13 1.86
C LYS A 24 -5.11 19.99 2.79
N THR A 25 -5.54 19.47 3.92
CA THR A 25 -6.32 20.20 4.93
C THR A 25 -5.41 20.87 5.95
N MET A 26 -5.99 21.68 6.84
CA MET A 26 -5.23 22.27 7.95
C MET A 26 -4.97 21.22 9.01
N LEU A 27 -3.71 20.80 9.11
CA LEU A 27 -3.20 19.84 10.08
C LEU A 27 -2.11 20.52 10.91
N THR A 28 -2.00 20.12 12.16
CA THR A 28 -0.83 20.44 12.99
C THR A 28 0.39 19.66 12.50
N ASP A 29 1.59 20.10 12.88
CA ASP A 29 2.84 19.42 12.49
C ASP A 29 2.88 17.97 12.99
N ALA A 30 2.35 17.71 14.18
CA ALA A 30 2.25 16.35 14.74
C ALA A 30 1.29 15.46 13.93
N GLU A 31 0.13 15.99 13.53
CA GLU A 31 -0.83 15.24 12.69
C GLU A 31 -0.27 14.99 11.29
N ARG A 32 0.41 15.98 10.70
CA ARG A 32 1.08 15.85 9.40
C ARG A 32 2.12 14.75 9.45
N GLN A 33 3.00 14.78 10.46
CA GLN A 33 4.07 13.80 10.59
C GLN A 33 3.53 12.39 10.83
N PHE A 34 2.47 12.26 11.64
CA PHE A 34 1.76 10.99 11.81
C PHE A 34 1.17 10.47 10.49
N ILE A 35 0.51 11.35 9.72
CA ILE A 35 -0.11 10.98 8.43
C ILE A 35 0.96 10.62 7.40
N GLU A 36 2.09 11.32 7.36
CA GLU A 36 3.20 11.01 6.45
C GLU A 36 3.86 9.66 6.78
N SER A 37 4.12 9.38 8.06
CA SER A 37 4.60 8.06 8.49
C SER A 37 3.59 6.97 8.10
N ARG A 38 2.30 7.20 8.33
CA ARG A 38 1.26 6.24 7.98
C ARG A 38 1.12 6.05 6.48
N LEU A 39 1.30 7.10 5.69
CA LEU A 39 1.28 7.03 4.22
C LEU A 39 2.39 6.12 3.70
N LEU A 40 3.61 6.23 4.25
CA LEU A 40 4.74 5.38 3.88
C LEU A 40 4.50 3.91 4.24
N GLU A 41 3.89 3.63 5.39
CA GLU A 41 3.53 2.26 5.79
C GLU A 41 2.50 1.64 4.82
N GLU A 42 1.47 2.40 4.42
CA GLU A 42 0.47 1.90 3.48
C GLU A 42 1.05 1.69 2.07
N GLU A 43 1.95 2.57 1.61
CA GLU A 43 2.65 2.41 0.32
C GLU A 43 3.58 1.18 0.34
N SER A 44 4.31 0.96 1.44
CA SER A 44 5.14 -0.23 1.63
C SER A 44 4.32 -1.52 1.71
N ALA A 45 3.14 -1.48 2.34
CA ALA A 45 2.22 -2.63 2.38
C ALA A 45 1.70 -2.98 0.98
N ILE A 46 1.37 -1.98 0.15
CA ILE A 46 0.98 -2.17 -1.26
C ILE A 46 2.11 -2.83 -2.05
N GLU A 47 3.34 -2.32 -1.92
CA GLU A 47 4.51 -2.86 -2.62
C GLU A 47 4.78 -4.32 -2.20
N THR A 48 4.71 -4.61 -0.90
CA THR A 48 4.89 -5.96 -0.37
C THR A 48 3.80 -6.91 -0.89
N LEU A 49 2.54 -6.49 -0.92
CA LEU A 49 1.44 -7.28 -1.47
C LEU A 49 1.60 -7.51 -2.97
N ALA A 50 2.07 -6.50 -3.72
CA ALA A 50 2.32 -6.61 -5.15
C ALA A 50 3.50 -7.57 -5.46
N ILE A 51 4.56 -7.55 -4.64
CA ILE A 51 5.68 -8.50 -4.75
C ILE A 51 5.20 -9.92 -4.41
N LEU A 52 4.41 -10.11 -3.36
CA LEU A 52 3.87 -11.41 -2.98
C LEU A 52 2.91 -11.98 -4.05
N GLU A 53 2.08 -11.15 -4.65
CA GLU A 53 1.18 -11.53 -5.74
C GLU A 53 1.96 -11.82 -7.04
N GLY A 54 2.95 -10.98 -7.38
CA GLY A 54 3.82 -11.16 -8.52
C GLY A 54 4.72 -12.40 -8.41
N ALA A 55 5.24 -12.69 -7.22
CA ALA A 55 6.02 -13.90 -6.94
C ALA A 55 5.16 -15.18 -7.01
N SER A 56 3.86 -15.09 -6.76
CA SER A 56 2.91 -16.18 -7.01
C SER A 56 2.63 -16.43 -8.50
N GLY A 57 2.88 -15.43 -9.36
CA GLY A 57 2.73 -15.51 -10.81
C GLY A 57 4.00 -15.80 -11.61
N SER A 58 5.18 -15.86 -10.96
CA SER A 58 6.48 -15.94 -11.64
C SER A 58 7.32 -17.16 -11.26
N ALA A 59 6.70 -18.34 -11.17
CA ALA A 59 7.41 -19.62 -11.19
C ALA A 59 7.39 -20.20 -12.61
N GLU A 60 8.07 -19.55 -13.56
CA GLU A 60 8.55 -20.21 -14.78
C GLU A 60 10.05 -20.50 -14.57
N PRO A 61 10.45 -21.77 -14.38
CA PRO A 61 11.84 -22.16 -14.28
C PRO A 61 12.44 -22.14 -15.69
N GLY A 62 13.08 -21.02 -16.04
CA GLY A 62 13.93 -20.93 -17.22
C GLY A 62 15.14 -21.84 -17.07
N THR A 63 15.02 -23.05 -17.61
CA THR A 63 16.12 -24.00 -17.83
C THR A 63 16.95 -23.49 -19.01
N ALA A 64 18.21 -23.13 -18.80
CA ALA A 64 19.27 -23.13 -19.82
C ALA A 64 20.65 -23.02 -19.15
#